data_AF-A0A7D7MF12-F1
#
_entry.id   AF-A0A7D7MF12-F1
#
_cell.length_a   1.000
_cell.length_b   1.000
_cell.length_c   1.000
_cell.angle_alpha   90.00
_cell.angle_beta   90.00
_cell.angle_gamma   90.00
#
_symmetry.space_group_name_H-M   'P 1'
#
loop_
_entity.id
_entity.type
_entity.pdbx_description
1 polymer ?
#
loop_
_entity_poly.entity_id
_entity_poly.type
_entity_poly.pdbx_seq_one_letter_code
_entity_poly.pdbx_strand_id
1 'polypeptide(L)' 'MKNRGMWKLAAGVMGFIAGVFAGAFIGLVIGGTFLGGFDIYEHTGMEGYELTAYVGAVVGGIAGLVIGIRRAGK' A
#
# COMPACT_ATOMS: atom_id res chain seq x y z
N MET A 1 -23.50 14.04 17.38
CA MET A 1 -22.50 14.44 16.35
C MET A 1 -21.06 14.01 16.65
N LYS A 2 -20.67 13.70 17.91
CA LYS A 2 -19.29 13.36 18.31
C LYS A 2 -18.70 12.09 17.65
N ASN A 3 -19.53 11.12 17.26
CA ASN A 3 -19.02 9.83 16.73
C ASN A 3 -18.69 9.84 15.24
N ARG A 4 -19.19 10.78 14.43
CA ARG A 4 -18.97 10.76 12.96
C ARG A 4 -17.50 10.92 12.57
N GLY A 5 -16.73 11.71 13.32
CA GLY A 5 -15.29 11.86 13.09
C GLY A 5 -14.50 10.59 13.42
N MET A 6 -14.88 9.91 14.50
CA MET A 6 -14.23 8.66 14.94
C MET A 6 -14.46 7.51 13.97
N TRP A 7 -15.68 7.40 13.40
CA TRP A 7 -15.97 6.41 12.36
C TRP A 7 -15.21 6.66 11.05
N LYS A 8 -15.04 7.92 10.65
CA LYS A 8 -14.23 8.28 9.48
C LYS A 8 -12.75 7.95 9.67
N LEU A 9 -12.23 8.20 10.87
CA LEU A 9 -10.86 7.86 11.21
C LEU A 9 -10.66 6.34 11.21
N ALA A 10 -11.56 5.58 11.84
CA ALA A 10 -11.51 4.12 11.85
C ALA A 10 -11.56 3.54 10.42
N ALA A 11 -12.47 4.03 9.57
CA ALA A 11 -12.55 3.61 8.17
C ALA A 11 -11.30 3.99 7.37
N GLY A 12 -10.71 5.16 7.63
CA GLY A 12 -9.45 5.58 7.04
C GLY A 12 -8.29 4.67 7.44
N VAL A 13 -8.17 4.32 8.73
CA VAL A 13 -7.13 3.42 9.24
C VAL A 13 -7.30 2.02 8.68
N MET A 14 -8.52 1.47 8.66
CA MET A 14 -8.79 0.17 8.05
C MET A 14 -8.49 0.16 6.55
N GLY A 15 -8.86 1.23 5.84
CA GLY A 15 -8.54 1.42 4.43
C GLY A 15 -7.03 1.50 4.20
N PHE A 16 -6.30 2.24 5.04
CA PHE A 16 -4.85 2.34 4.98
C PHE A 16 -4.20 0.96 5.17
N ILE A 17 -4.57 0.22 6.22
CA ILE A 17 -4.02 -1.11 6.51
C ILE A 17 -4.27 -2.06 5.33
N ALA A 18 -5.53 -2.15 4.88
CA ALA A 18 -5.88 -3.00 3.74
C ALA A 18 -5.13 -2.58 2.45
N GLY A 19 -5.00 -1.26 2.24
CA GLY A 19 -4.27 -0.70 1.11
C GLY A 19 -2.77 -1.01 1.15
N VAL A 20 -2.13 -0.93 2.32
CA VAL A 20 -0.73 -1.30 2.53
C VAL A 20 -0.51 -2.77 2.14
N PHE A 21 -1.31 -3.69 2.67
CA PHE A 21 -1.15 -5.11 2.38
C PHE A 21 -1.45 -5.45 0.91
N ALA A 22 -2.54 -4.91 0.35
CA ALA A 22 -2.89 -5.15 -1.05
C ALA A 22 -1.84 -4.55 -2.00
N GLY A 23 -1.40 -3.32 -1.72
CA GLY A 23 -0.38 -2.64 -2.51
C GLY A 23 0.98 -3.32 -2.43
N ALA A 24 1.40 -3.76 -1.24
CA ALA A 24 2.63 -4.53 -1.05
C ALA A 24 2.57 -5.85 -1.82
N PHE A 25 1.45 -6.58 -1.75
CA PHE A 25 1.27 -7.83 -2.48
C PHE A 25 1.33 -7.62 -4.00
N ILE A 26 0.63 -6.62 -4.52
CA ILE A 26 0.69 -6.29 -5.95
C ILE A 26 2.12 -5.87 -6.34
N GLY A 27 2.78 -5.07 -5.51
CA GLY A 27 4.17 -4.66 -5.71
C GLY A 27 5.13 -5.83 -5.75
N LEU A 28 4.99 -6.81 -4.85
CA LEU A 28 5.75 -8.06 -4.85
C LEU A 28 5.53 -8.84 -6.14
N VAL A 29 4.28 -9.02 -6.57
CA VAL A 29 3.95 -9.74 -7.80
C VAL A 29 4.58 -9.04 -9.01
N ILE A 30 4.46 -7.71 -9.11
CA ILE A 30 5.03 -6.94 -10.20
C ILE A 30 6.56 -7.01 -10.19
N GLY A 31 7.22 -6.75 -9.07
CA GLY A 31 8.68 -6.79 -9.03
C GLY A 31 9.24 -8.20 -9.15
N GLY A 32 8.59 -9.22 -8.59
CA GLY A 32 8.99 -10.61 -8.80
C GLY A 32 8.89 -11.03 -10.27
N THR A 33 7.83 -10.60 -10.95
CA THR A 33 7.58 -10.96 -12.36
C THR A 33 8.50 -10.19 -13.32
N PHE A 34 8.66 -8.88 -13.11
CA PHE A 34 9.33 -8.00 -14.08
C PHE A 34 10.74 -7.60 -13.67
N LEU A 35 11.07 -7.60 -12.38
CA LEU A 35 12.35 -7.13 -11.86
C LEU A 35 13.21 -8.26 -11.27
N GLY A 36 12.66 -9.44 -11.01
CA GLY A 36 13.39 -10.58 -10.42
C GLY A 36 14.50 -11.17 -11.31
N GLY A 37 14.55 -10.81 -12.59
CA GLY A 37 15.63 -11.20 -13.50
C GLY A 37 16.75 -10.15 -13.64
N PHE A 38 16.65 -9.01 -12.96
CA PHE A 38 17.63 -7.93 -13.02
C PHE A 38 18.50 -7.92 -11.76
N ASP A 39 19.80 -7.67 -11.92
CA ASP A 39 20.76 -7.59 -10.82
C ASP A 39 20.69 -6.23 -10.10
N ILE A 40 19.52 -5.95 -9.52
CA ILE A 40 19.21 -4.67 -8.86
C ILE A 40 19.85 -4.60 -7.46
N TYR A 41 20.14 -5.76 -6.88
CA TYR A 41 20.71 -5.89 -5.56
C TYR A 41 22.09 -5.22 -5.47
N GLU A 42 22.92 -5.34 -6.50
CA GLU A 42 24.28 -4.78 -6.52
C GLU A 42 24.32 -3.24 -6.32
N HIS A 43 23.27 -2.53 -6.75
CA HIS A 43 23.20 -1.08 -6.66
C HIS A 43 22.34 -0.55 -5.50
N THR A 44 21.40 -1.34 -5.00
CA THR A 44 20.39 -0.87 -4.03
C THR A 44 20.42 -1.62 -2.70
N GLY A 45 21.11 -2.77 -2.64
CA GLY A 45 21.13 -3.66 -1.47
C GLY A 45 19.78 -4.34 -1.18
N MET A 46 18.83 -4.27 -2.12
CA MET A 46 17.51 -4.88 -2.05
C MET A 46 17.18 -5.54 -3.38
N GLU A 47 16.43 -6.63 -3.32
CA GLU A 47 15.92 -7.28 -4.52
C GLU A 47 14.84 -6.41 -5.19
N GLY A 48 14.71 -6.51 -6.51
CA GLY A 48 13.73 -5.73 -7.27
C GLY A 48 12.29 -5.92 -6.79
N TYR A 49 11.95 -7.13 -6.33
CA TYR A 49 10.64 -7.44 -5.76
C TYR A 49 10.42 -6.80 -4.39
N GLU A 50 11.47 -6.64 -3.58
CA GLU A 50 11.39 -6.00 -2.26
C GLU A 50 11.14 -4.51 -2.42
N LEU A 51 11.90 -3.88 -3.32
CA LEU A 51 11.74 -2.47 -3.62
C LEU A 51 10.32 -2.14 -4.10
N THR A 52 9.79 -2.90 -5.04
CA THR A 52 8.42 -2.69 -5.53
C THR A 52 7.36 -3.04 -4.49
N ALA A 53 7.62 -3.98 -3.58
CA ALA A 53 6.74 -4.24 -2.45
C ALA A 53 6.60 -3.00 -1.55
N TYR A 54 7.73 -2.36 -1.19
CA TYR A 54 7.72 -1.15 -0.38
C TYR A 54 7.02 0.02 -1.08
N VAL A 55 7.32 0.24 -2.36
CA VAL A 55 6.63 1.27 -3.16
C VAL A 55 5.14 0.98 -3.25
N GLY A 56 4.77 -0.28 -3.53
CA GLY A 56 3.39 -0.73 -3.59
C GLY A 56 2.65 -0.52 -2.27
N ALA A 57 3.29 -0.82 -1.14
CA ALA A 57 2.74 -0.62 0.21
C ALA A 57 2.40 0.86 0.46
N VAL A 58 3.30 1.77 0.10
CA VAL A 58 3.12 3.22 0.28
C VAL A 58 1.97 3.73 -0.59
N VAL A 59 1.98 3.40 -1.88
CA VAL A 59 0.94 3.82 -2.83
C VAL A 59 -0.42 3.25 -2.43
N GLY A 60 -0.46 1.95 -2.12
CA GLY A 60 -1.66 1.25 -1.69
C GLY A 60 -2.22 1.81 -0.39
N GLY A 61 -1.37 2.09 0.60
CA GLY A 61 -1.76 2.71 1.86
C GLY A 61 -2.41 4.08 1.66
N ILE A 62 -1.79 4.96 0.87
CA ILE A 62 -2.35 6.29 0.56
C ILE A 62 -3.69 6.15 -0.16
N ALA A 63 -3.78 5.29 -1.18
CA ALA A 63 -5.03 5.06 -1.91
C ALA A 63 -6.13 4.50 -0.99
N GLY A 64 -5.79 3.52 -0.16
CA GLY A 64 -6.69 2.89 0.80
C GLY A 64 -7.19 3.87 1.87
N LEU A 65 -6.33 4.73 2.40
CA LEU A 65 -6.69 5.80 3.32
C LEU A 65 -7.72 6.76 2.70
N VAL A 66 -7.42 7.25 1.49
CA VAL A 66 -8.31 8.17 0.77
C VAL A 66 -9.67 7.52 0.48
N ILE A 67 -9.67 6.26 0.02
CA ILE A 67 -10.91 5.52 -0.27
C ILE A 67 -11.71 5.28 1.02
N GLY A 68 -11.07 4.86 2.11
CA GLY A 68 -11.71 4.61 3.40
C GLY A 68 -12.39 5.84 3.98
N ILE A 69 -11.67 6.98 3.99
CA ILE A 69 -12.24 8.26 4.45
C ILE A 69 -13.40 8.71 3.55
N ARG A 70 -13.24 8.60 2.22
CA ARG A 70 -14.29 9.00 1.27
C ARG A 70 -15.56 8.15 1.39
N ARG A 71 -15.43 6.83 1.59
CA ARG A 71 -16.58 5.93 1.72
C ARG A 71 -17.33 6.12 3.02
N ALA A 72 -16.64 6.41 4.13
CA ALA A 72 -17.29 6.72 5.41
C ALA A 72 -17.91 8.14 5.48
N GLY A 73 -17.66 8.97 4.46
CA GLY A 73 -18.27 10.29 4.33
C GLY A 73 -19.53 10.35 3.47
N LYS A 74 -19.83 9.28 2.73
CA LYS A 74 -21.11 9.07 2.03
C LYS A 74 -22.10 8.43 2.99
#